data_AF-A0A1D9G4P7-F1
#
_entry.id   AF-A0A1D9G4P7-F1
#
_cell.length_a   1.000
_cell.length_b   1.000
_cell.length_c   1.000
_cell.angle_alpha   90.00
_cell.angle_beta   90.00
_cell.angle_gamma   90.00
#
_symmetry.space_group_name_H-M   'P 1'
#
loop_
_entity.id
_entity.type
_entity.pdbx_description
1 polymer ?
#
loop_
_entity_poly.entity_id
_entity_poly.type
_entity_poly.pdbx_seq_one_letter_code
_entity_poly.pdbx_strand_id
1 'polypeptide(L)' 'MADLAEPPHIHVNKDKHEAKFWLEPIALAKSVGFKQHELNEIERILKANQSFILEVWYKELKKSDSN' A
#
# COMPACT_ATOMS: atom_id res chain seq x y z
N MET A 1 25.92 1.76 4.02
CA MET A 1 24.72 2.60 3.85
C MET A 1 23.61 1.65 3.46
N ALA A 2 22.90 1.10 4.45
CA ALA A 2 21.81 0.17 4.18
C ALA A 2 20.62 1.01 3.70
N ASP A 3 20.42 0.96 2.38
CA ASP A 3 19.14 1.25 1.76
C ASP A 3 18.08 0.27 2.31
N LEU A 4 16.79 0.51 2.04
CA LEU A 4 15.61 -0.21 2.56
C LEU A 4 14.97 0.31 3.86
N ALA A 5 14.86 1.64 3.97
CA ALA A 5 13.61 2.21 4.50
C ALA A 5 12.59 2.29 3.35
N GLU A 6 12.28 1.16 2.69
CA GLU A 6 11.22 1.14 1.69
C GLU A 6 9.92 1.51 2.42
N PRO A 7 9.27 2.63 2.06
CA PRO A 7 8.08 3.06 2.78
C PRO A 7 7.00 1.97 2.69
N PRO A 8 6.14 1.85 3.72
CA PRO A 8 5.04 0.90 3.71
C PRO A 8 4.19 1.13 2.46
N HIS A 9 4.02 0.10 1.63
CA HIS A 9 3.30 0.20 0.36
C HIS A 9 2.50 -1.06 0.06
N ILE A 10 1.40 -0.88 -0.67
CA ILE A 10 0.48 -1.96 -1.06
C ILE A 10 0.36 -2.00 -2.58
N HIS A 11 0.40 -3.20 -3.13
CA HIS A 11 0.07 -3.47 -4.52
C HIS A 11 -1.34 -4.03 -4.59
N VAL A 12 -2.21 -3.33 -5.30
CA VAL A 12 -3.59 -3.70 -5.61
C VAL A 12 -3.61 -4.23 -7.04
N ASN A 13 -3.77 -5.53 -7.20
CA ASN A 13 -3.88 -6.19 -8.50
C ASN A 13 -5.33 -6.60 -8.76
N LYS A 14 -5.87 -6.22 -9.92
CA LYS A 14 -7.24 -6.55 -10.36
C LYS A 14 -7.23 -6.92 -11.84
N ASP A 15 -7.34 -8.22 -12.14
CA ASP A 15 -7.30 -8.78 -13.49
C ASP A 15 -6.07 -8.33 -14.30
N LYS A 16 -6.25 -7.34 -15.20
CA LYS A 16 -5.19 -6.77 -16.04
C LYS A 16 -4.69 -5.41 -15.55
N HIS A 17 -5.12 -5.00 -14.36
CA HIS A 17 -4.83 -3.70 -13.78
C HIS A 17 -3.99 -3.86 -12.52
N GLU A 18 -3.02 -2.97 -12.36
CA GLU A 18 -2.13 -2.93 -11.19
C GLU A 18 -2.12 -1.50 -10.66
N ALA A 19 -2.26 -1.33 -9.35
CA ALA A 19 -2.09 -0.05 -8.67
C ALA A 19 -1.20 -0.21 -7.44
N LYS A 20 -0.21 0.67 -7.32
CA LYS A 20 0.72 0.75 -6.20
C LYS A 20 0.38 1.98 -5.36
N PHE A 21 0.11 1.78 -4.08
CA PHE A 21 -0.19 2.82 -3.12
C PHE A 21 0.86 2.84 -2.00
N TRP A 22 1.31 4.04 -1.64
CA TRP A 22 2.05 4.30 -0.42
C TRP A 22 1.09 4.31 0.78
N LEU A 23 1.57 3.97 1.96
CA LEU A 23 0.84 4.07 3.22
C LEU A 23 1.31 5.26 4.08
N GLU A 24 2.52 5.78 3.84
CA GLU A 24 3.08 6.97 4.50
C GLU A 24 3.70 7.94 3.48
N PRO A 25 2.96 8.98 3.05
CA PRO A 25 1.51 9.19 3.21
C PRO A 25 0.68 8.26 2.30
N ILE A 26 -0.62 8.05 2.60
CA ILE A 26 -1.50 7.34 1.66
C ILE A 26 -1.61 8.13 0.37
N ALA A 27 -0.92 7.63 -0.66
CA ALA A 27 -0.83 8.27 -1.97
C ALA A 27 -0.63 7.21 -3.06
N LEU A 28 -1.24 7.44 -4.21
CA LEU A 28 -1.01 6.60 -5.38
C LEU A 28 0.41 6.82 -5.91
N ALA A 29 1.21 5.75 -5.93
CA ALA A 29 2.55 5.76 -6.52
C ALA A 29 2.49 5.51 -8.03
N LYS A 30 1.73 4.49 -8.43
CA LYS A 30 1.63 4.04 -9.82
C LYS A 30 0.29 3.39 -10.04
N SER A 31 -0.33 3.62 -11.18
CA SER A 31 -1.49 2.85 -11.62
C SER A 31 -1.35 2.52 -13.09
N VAL A 32 -1.76 1.31 -13.45
CA VAL A 32 -1.76 0.80 -14.82
C VAL A 32 -3.13 0.19 -15.07
N GLY A 33 -3.89 0.81 -15.98
CA GLY A 33 -5.21 0.35 -16.39
C GLY A 33 -6.38 0.66 -15.44
N PHE A 34 -6.13 1.14 -14.22
CA PHE A 34 -7.17 1.65 -13.34
C PHE A 34 -7.65 3.05 -13.75
N LYS A 35 -8.96 3.30 -13.59
CA LYS A 35 -9.54 4.64 -13.78
C LYS A 35 -9.36 5.50 -12.53
N GLN A 36 -9.29 6.81 -12.72
CA GLN A 36 -9.16 7.79 -11.62
C GLN A 36 -10.22 7.63 -10.52
N HIS A 37 -11.47 7.33 -10.86
CA HIS A 37 -12.51 7.11 -9.86
C HIS A 37 -12.30 5.83 -9.05
N GLU A 38 -11.84 4.73 -9.67
CA GLU A 38 -11.52 3.50 -8.94
C GLU A 38 -10.35 3.74 -7.97
N LEU A 39 -9.33 4.49 -8.40
CA LEU A 39 -8.19 4.84 -7.56
C LEU A 39 -8.62 5.69 -6.36
N ASN A 40 -9.52 6.66 -6.57
CA ASN A 40 -10.09 7.45 -5.47
C ASN A 40 -10.93 6.60 -4.51
N GLU A 41 -11.68 5.63 -5.02
CA GLU A 41 -12.47 4.72 -4.19
C GLU A 41 -11.57 3.80 -3.36
N ILE A 42 -10.53 3.24 -3.98
CA ILE A 42 -9.49 2.45 -3.31
C ILE A 42 -8.80 3.30 -2.25
N GLU A 43 -8.38 4.52 -2.58
CA GLU A 43 -7.73 5.43 -1.62
C GLU A 43 -8.64 5.74 -0.43
N ARG A 44 -9.94 5.94 -0.66
CA ARG A 44 -10.92 6.18 0.41
C ARG A 44 -11.07 4.96 1.32
N ILE A 45 -11.11 3.76 0.75
CA ILE A 45 -11.17 2.50 1.52
C ILE A 45 -9.88 2.30 2.30
N LEU A 46 -8.72 2.55 1.68
CA LEU A 46 -7.41 2.47 2.33
C LEU A 46 -7.31 3.46 3.49
N LYS A 47 -7.75 4.70 3.32
CA LYS A 47 -7.81 5.71 4.40
C LYS A 47 -8.72 5.28 5.53
N ALA A 48 -9.91 4.74 5.22
CA ALA A 48 -10.84 4.24 6.23
C ALA A 48 -10.28 3.06 7.02
N ASN A 49 -9.45 2.22 6.39
CA ASN A 49 -8.82 1.05 6.99
C ASN A 49 -7.35 1.27 7.34
N GLN A 50 -6.85 2.51 7.28
CA GLN A 50 -5.42 2.82 7.39
C GLN A 50 -4.82 2.29 8.68
N SER A 51 -5.52 2.51 9.80
CA SER A 51 -5.08 2.05 11.13
C SER A 51 -4.92 0.53 11.18
N PHE A 52 -5.87 -0.22 10.62
CA PHE A 52 -5.81 -1.69 10.58
C PHE A 52 -4.69 -2.18 9.67
N ILE A 53 -4.55 -1.58 8.49
CA ILE A 53 -3.53 -1.93 7.51
C ILE A 53 -2.12 -1.66 8.06
N LEU A 54 -1.91 -0.50 8.69
CA LEU A 54 -0.64 -0.16 9.34
C LEU A 54 -0.32 -1.13 10.48
N GLU A 55 -1.32 -1.50 11.30
CA GLU A 55 -1.12 -2.47 12.38
C GLU A 55 -0.65 -3.83 11.85
N VAL A 56 -1.30 -4.34 10.80
CA VAL A 56 -0.89 -5.59 10.12
C VAL A 56 0.50 -5.45 9.50
N TRP A 57 0.77 -4.31 8.85
CA TRP A 57 2.08 -4.04 8.23
C TRP A 57 3.21 -4.07 9.27
N TYR A 58 3.06 -3.34 10.38
CA TYR A 58 4.03 -3.35 11.49
C TYR A 58 4.20 -4.74 12.10
N LYS A 59 3.12 -5.53 12.15
CA LYS A 59 3.17 -6.90 12.68
C LYS A 59 3.98 -7.83 11.77
N GLU A 60 3.80 -7.74 10.45
CA GLU A 60 4.57 -8.54 9.49
C GLU A 60 6.03 -8.09 9.41
N LEU A 61 6.30 -6.78 9.48
CA LEU A 61 7.67 -6.23 9.56
C LEU A 61 8.43 -6.79 10.76
N LYS A 62 7.81 -6.79 11.94
CA LYS A 62 8.37 -7.39 13.16
C LYS A 62 8.60 -8.90 13.06
N LYS A 63 7.92 -9.58 12.13
CA LYS A 63 8.01 -11.03 11.93
C LYS A 63 9.18 -11.41 11.02
N SER A 64 9.51 -10.57 10.04
CA SER A 64 10.65 -10.79 9.12
C SER A 64 12.01 -10.47 9.74
N ASP A 65 12.08 -9.70 10.82
CA ASP A 65 13.33 -9.45 11.58
C ASP A 65 13.80 -10.66 12.43
N SER A 66 13.05 -11.76 12.43
CA SER A 66 13.40 -13.00 13.15
C SER A 66 13.45 -14.20 12.20
N ASN A 67 14.38 -14.18 11.22
CA ASN A 67 14.82 -15.39 10.53
C ASN A 67 16.27 -15.30 10.07
#